data_AF-A0A3S4Z349-F1
#
_entry.id   AF-A0A3S4Z349-F1
#
_cell.length_a   1.000
_cell.length_b   1.000
_cell.length_c   1.000
_cell.angle_alpha   90.00
_cell.angle_beta   90.00
_cell.angle_gamma   90.00
#
_symmetry.space_group_name_H-M   'P 1'
#
loop_
_entity.id
_entity.type
_entity.pdbx_description
1 polymer ?
#
loop_
_entity_poly.entity_id
_entity_poly.type
_entity_poly.pdbx_seq_one_letter_code
_entity_poly.pdbx_strand_id
1 'polypeptide(L)'
;MRLVQGYTYSFGVCKNLKMMGNQAICSEATATPYVYNDMNLTMLCKGARMSGIGGEHGDGLAMGIVYNKFEGLVEGVGMTATAVENNERKTEIAEATDEFPVVKDTGYNVPFFERDFNYFKDGLKKTSAEEELFDDIYDPKNK
;
A
#
# COMPACT_ATOMS: atom_id res chain seq x y z
N MET A 1 0.58 -2.12 2.29
CA MET A 1 -0.11 -1.34 1.24
C MET A 1 -1.57 -1.01 1.56
N ARG A 2 -2.26 -1.82 2.39
CA ARG A 2 -3.68 -1.68 2.71
C ARG A 2 -4.14 -0.27 3.09
N LEU A 3 -3.42 0.42 3.98
CA LEU A 3 -3.77 1.77 4.41
C LEU A 3 -3.72 2.78 3.25
N VAL A 4 -2.75 2.66 2.34
CA VAL A 4 -2.67 3.55 1.16
C VAL A 4 -3.83 3.28 0.22
N GLN A 5 -4.16 2.00 -0.02
CA GLN A 5 -5.31 1.62 -0.83
C GLN A 5 -6.62 2.18 -0.26
N GLY A 6 -6.83 2.04 1.05
CA GLY A 6 -8.00 2.58 1.74
C GLY A 6 -8.07 4.11 1.66
N TYR A 7 -6.94 4.80 1.83
CA TYR A 7 -6.89 6.24 1.62
C TYR A 7 -7.30 6.63 0.19
N THR A 8 -6.74 5.94 -0.80
CA THR A 8 -7.00 6.24 -2.21
C THR A 8 -8.43 5.95 -2.63
N TYR A 9 -9.11 5.01 -1.98
CA TYR A 9 -10.52 4.74 -2.22
C TYR A 9 -11.39 5.98 -1.94
N SER A 10 -11.18 6.62 -0.79
CA SER A 10 -12.03 7.72 -0.31
C SER A 10 -11.56 9.10 -0.79
N PHE A 11 -10.25 9.28 -1.01
CA PHE A 11 -9.67 10.60 -1.27
C PHE A 11 -8.88 10.69 -2.58
N GLY A 12 -8.75 9.60 -3.33
CA GLY A 12 -7.91 9.52 -4.53
C GLY A 12 -6.42 9.50 -4.21
N VAL A 13 -5.58 9.69 -5.24
CA VAL A 13 -4.12 9.59 -5.12
C VAL A 13 -3.58 10.64 -4.14
N CYS A 14 -2.78 10.21 -3.17
CA CYS A 14 -2.06 11.11 -2.26
C CYS A 14 -1.08 11.98 -3.06
N LYS A 15 -1.14 13.30 -2.87
CA LYS A 15 -0.39 14.26 -3.69
C LYS A 15 0.86 14.79 -3.00
N ASN A 16 0.89 14.75 -1.66
CA ASN A 16 1.88 15.44 -0.84
C ASN A 16 2.78 14.48 -0.05
N LEU A 17 3.18 13.36 -0.67
CA LEU A 17 4.13 12.44 -0.05
C LEU A 17 5.50 13.12 0.12
N LYS A 18 6.00 13.15 1.35
CA LYS A 18 7.29 13.73 1.71
C LYS A 18 8.08 12.76 2.58
N MET A 19 9.29 12.44 2.15
CA MET A 19 10.19 11.52 2.84
C MET A 19 11.59 12.13 2.94
N MET A 20 12.02 12.42 4.16
CA MET A 20 13.32 13.01 4.52
C MET A 20 14.20 12.04 5.34
N GLY A 21 13.61 11.01 5.96
CA GLY A 21 14.30 9.92 6.66
C GLY A 21 14.78 10.24 8.08
N ASN A 22 15.06 11.50 8.43
CA ASN A 22 15.57 11.86 9.76
C ASN A 22 14.54 12.57 10.67
N GLN A 23 13.39 13.00 10.13
CA GLN A 23 12.31 13.69 10.86
C GLN A 23 10.99 12.93 10.75
N ALA A 24 11.05 11.65 11.08
CA ALA A 24 9.96 10.70 10.84
C ALA A 24 8.65 11.04 11.55
N ILE A 25 8.65 11.12 12.88
CA ILE A 25 7.38 11.36 13.60
C ILE A 25 6.98 12.82 13.54
N CYS A 26 7.91 13.73 13.82
CA CYS A 26 7.64 15.17 13.89
C CYS A 26 7.25 15.77 12.54
N SER A 27 8.02 15.52 11.47
CA SER A 27 7.73 16.11 10.16
C SER A 27 6.88 15.20 9.30
N GLU A 28 7.25 13.92 9.13
CA GLU A 28 6.61 13.07 8.14
C GLU A 28 5.24 12.55 8.61
N ALA A 29 5.13 12.05 9.84
CA ALA A 29 3.87 11.50 10.36
C ALA A 29 2.93 12.53 11.02
N THR A 30 3.44 13.73 11.35
CA THR A 30 2.64 14.75 12.06
C THR A 30 2.48 16.03 11.24
N ALA A 31 3.56 16.79 11.01
CA ALA A 31 3.46 18.11 10.39
C ALA A 31 2.96 18.05 8.94
N THR A 32 3.49 17.15 8.11
CA THR A 32 3.07 17.01 6.71
C THR A 32 1.57 16.70 6.59
N PRO A 33 1.02 15.68 7.28
CA PRO A 33 -0.42 15.44 7.25
C PRO A 33 -1.26 16.64 7.70
N TYR A 34 -0.85 17.33 8.77
CA TYR A 34 -1.58 18.48 9.30
C TYR A 34 -1.58 19.67 8.33
N VAL A 35 -0.43 20.00 7.75
CA VAL A 35 -0.27 21.18 6.87
C VAL A 35 -0.99 20.98 5.54
N TYR A 36 -0.89 19.78 4.97
CA TYR A 36 -1.46 19.50 3.65
C TYR A 36 -2.86 18.91 3.71
N ASN A 37 -3.38 18.61 4.91
CA ASN A 37 -4.63 17.89 5.11
C ASN A 37 -4.67 16.64 4.20
N ASP A 38 -3.57 15.88 4.20
CA ASP A 38 -3.32 14.70 3.35
C ASP A 38 -2.71 13.59 4.22
N MET A 39 -2.55 12.38 3.71
CA MET A 39 -1.78 11.35 4.42
C MET A 39 -0.28 11.46 4.10
N ASN A 40 0.58 10.91 4.95
CA ASN A 40 1.99 10.73 4.60
C ASN A 40 2.56 9.45 5.23
N LEU A 41 3.63 8.94 4.62
CA LEU A 41 4.33 7.73 5.06
C LEU A 41 5.70 8.09 5.62
N THR A 42 6.16 7.29 6.58
CA THR A 42 7.51 7.43 7.13
C THR A 42 8.19 6.08 7.32
N MET A 43 9.47 6.07 6.95
CA MET A 43 10.37 4.94 7.19
C MET A 43 11.08 5.03 8.54
N LEU A 44 10.62 5.87 9.48
CA LEU A 44 11.16 6.04 10.83
C LEU A 44 12.66 6.38 10.91
N CYS A 45 12.97 7.52 11.52
CA CYS A 45 14.36 7.89 11.77
C CYS A 45 14.97 6.99 12.85
N LYS A 46 16.30 6.95 12.91
CA LYS A 46 17.02 6.12 13.88
C LYS A 46 16.56 6.37 15.32
N GLY A 47 16.29 7.63 15.69
CA GLY A 47 15.75 7.99 17.00
C GLY A 47 14.42 7.29 17.29
N ALA A 48 13.44 7.41 16.39
CA ALA A 48 12.13 6.78 16.55
C ALA A 48 12.21 5.24 16.65
N ARG A 49 13.11 4.63 15.87
CA ARG A 49 13.35 3.18 15.93
C ARG A 49 13.94 2.74 17.27
N MET A 50 14.96 3.45 17.76
CA MET A 50 15.56 3.17 19.07
C MET A 50 14.60 3.40 20.24
N SER A 51 13.59 4.27 20.06
CA SER A 51 12.52 4.49 21.03
C SER A 51 11.42 3.41 21.01
N GLY A 52 11.52 2.39 20.15
CA GLY A 52 10.56 1.28 20.06
C GLY A 52 9.36 1.51 19.14
N ILE A 53 9.27 2.67 18.46
CA ILE A 53 8.15 2.96 17.53
C ILE A 53 8.22 2.07 16.28
N GLY A 54 9.41 1.56 15.94
CA GLY A 54 9.61 0.63 14.83
C GLY A 54 9.20 -0.81 15.09
N GLY A 55 8.51 -1.11 16.19
CA GLY A 55 8.18 -2.47 16.59
C GLY A 55 9.38 -3.24 17.16
N GLU A 56 9.12 -4.45 17.62
CA GLU A 56 10.10 -5.30 18.33
C GLU A 56 11.34 -5.62 17.48
N HIS A 57 11.16 -5.80 16.17
CA HIS A 57 12.25 -6.10 15.23
C HIS A 57 12.78 -4.86 14.48
N GLY A 58 12.24 -3.67 14.77
CA GLY A 58 12.66 -2.44 14.11
C GLY A 58 12.40 -2.42 12.60
N ASP A 59 11.44 -3.21 12.12
CA ASP A 59 10.97 -3.33 10.73
C ASP A 59 9.68 -2.55 10.47
N GLY A 60 9.05 -2.04 11.53
CA GLY A 60 7.86 -1.23 11.48
C GLY A 60 8.04 0.06 10.68
N LEU A 61 6.92 0.50 10.12
CA LEU A 61 6.71 1.74 9.40
C LEU A 61 5.56 2.50 10.06
N ALA A 62 5.48 3.80 9.85
CA ALA A 62 4.33 4.57 10.30
C ALA A 62 3.68 5.37 9.17
N MET A 63 2.39 5.63 9.36
CA MET A 63 1.57 6.51 8.53
C MET A 63 1.02 7.61 9.41
N GLY A 64 1.09 8.84 8.93
CA GLY A 64 0.42 9.99 9.50
C GLY A 64 -0.85 10.33 8.74
N ILE A 65 -1.92 10.65 9.45
CA ILE A 65 -3.17 11.16 8.89
C ILE A 65 -3.84 12.14 9.86
N VAL A 66 -4.61 13.06 9.31
CA VAL A 66 -5.47 13.99 10.06
C VAL A 66 -6.82 13.33 10.41
N TYR A 67 -7.36 13.65 11.59
CA TYR A 67 -8.53 12.97 12.14
C TYR A 67 -9.79 13.08 11.26
N ASN A 68 -10.01 14.22 10.61
CA ASN A 68 -11.13 14.42 9.68
C ASN A 68 -11.11 13.49 8.45
N LYS A 69 -9.99 12.80 8.18
CA LYS A 69 -9.88 11.79 7.12
C LYS A 69 -9.85 10.36 7.64
N PHE A 70 -9.84 10.17 8.96
CA PHE A 70 -9.70 8.85 9.58
C PHE A 70 -10.87 7.93 9.26
N GLU A 71 -12.10 8.41 9.39
CA GLU A 71 -13.30 7.61 9.09
C GLU A 71 -13.32 7.11 7.64
N GLY A 72 -13.07 8.00 6.68
CA GLY A 72 -12.99 7.63 5.27
C GLY A 72 -11.82 6.67 4.98
N LEU A 73 -10.70 6.76 5.71
CA LEU A 73 -9.63 5.77 5.61
C LEU A 73 -10.09 4.38 6.07
N VAL A 74 -10.76 4.28 7.23
CA VAL A 74 -11.26 3.02 7.78
C VAL A 74 -12.27 2.37 6.83
N GLU A 75 -13.24 3.14 6.34
CA GLU A 75 -14.19 2.69 5.33
C GLU A 75 -13.47 2.16 4.08
N GLY A 76 -12.52 2.94 3.55
CA GLY A 76 -11.75 2.54 2.37
C GLY A 76 -10.92 1.27 2.60
N VAL A 77 -10.38 1.07 3.80
CA VAL A 77 -9.69 -0.18 4.16
C VAL A 77 -10.64 -1.37 4.07
N GLY A 78 -11.86 -1.25 4.61
CA GLY A 78 -12.88 -2.29 4.52
C GLY A 78 -13.30 -2.58 3.08
N MET A 79 -13.61 -1.54 2.30
CA MET A 79 -14.07 -1.69 0.91
C MET A 79 -12.99 -2.31 0.01
N THR A 80 -11.74 -1.90 0.18
CA THR A 80 -10.62 -2.49 -0.58
C THR A 80 -10.26 -3.89 -0.10
N ALA A 81 -10.50 -4.25 1.17
CA ALA A 81 -10.30 -5.62 1.67
C ALA A 81 -11.26 -6.57 0.96
N THR A 82 -12.54 -6.17 0.88
CA THR A 82 -13.55 -6.88 0.12
C THR A 82 -13.20 -7.02 -1.36
N ALA A 83 -12.64 -6.00 -2.00
CA ALA A 83 -12.31 -6.07 -3.43
C ALA A 83 -11.07 -6.92 -3.76
N VAL A 84 -10.10 -7.04 -2.84
CA VAL A 84 -8.76 -7.58 -3.18
C VAL A 84 -8.47 -8.93 -2.53
N GLU A 85 -8.95 -9.17 -1.30
CA GLU A 85 -8.60 -10.37 -0.54
C GLU A 85 -9.24 -11.65 -1.12
N ASN A 86 -8.64 -12.80 -0.82
CA ASN A 86 -9.24 -14.09 -1.15
C ASN A 86 -10.38 -14.44 -0.16
N ASN A 87 -11.20 -15.43 -0.50
CA ASN A 87 -12.35 -15.80 0.33
C ASN A 87 -11.97 -16.36 1.71
N GLU A 88 -10.82 -17.03 1.83
CA GLU A 88 -10.30 -17.52 3.11
C GLU A 88 -10.01 -16.33 4.04
N ARG A 89 -9.20 -15.37 3.59
CA ARG A 89 -8.85 -14.17 4.35
C ARG A 89 -10.06 -13.29 4.62
N LYS A 90 -11.01 -13.19 3.69
CA LYS A 90 -12.30 -12.52 3.91
C LYS A 90 -13.09 -13.16 5.05
N THR A 91 -13.05 -14.48 5.19
CA THR A 91 -13.73 -15.16 6.29
C THR A 91 -13.10 -14.79 7.63
N GLU A 92 -11.76 -14.80 7.71
CA GLU A 92 -11.03 -14.35 8.91
C GLU A 92 -11.32 -12.88 9.27
N ILE A 93 -11.39 -12.00 8.27
CA ILE A 93 -11.71 -10.58 8.48
C ILE A 93 -13.16 -10.42 8.99
N ALA A 94 -14.12 -11.15 8.41
CA ALA A 94 -15.52 -11.11 8.82
C ALA A 94 -15.75 -11.69 10.22
N GLU A 95 -14.90 -12.62 10.68
CA GLU A 95 -14.91 -13.11 12.06
C GLU A 95 -14.30 -12.10 13.04
N ALA A 96 -13.34 -11.30 12.58
CA ALA A 96 -12.63 -10.33 13.41
C ALA A 96 -13.38 -9.00 13.61
N THR A 97 -14.23 -8.60 12.66
CA THR A 97 -14.97 -7.33 12.72
C THR A 97 -16.27 -7.36 11.93
N ASP A 98 -17.29 -6.66 12.42
CA ASP A 98 -18.58 -6.39 11.77
C ASP A 98 -18.74 -4.94 11.31
N GLU A 99 -17.68 -4.13 11.40
CA GLU A 99 -17.70 -2.69 11.07
C GLU A 99 -17.99 -2.40 9.59
N PHE A 100 -17.71 -3.34 8.69
CA PHE A 100 -17.94 -3.17 7.24
C PHE A 100 -18.36 -4.49 6.58
N PRO A 101 -19.17 -4.43 5.52
CA PRO A 101 -19.64 -5.62 4.84
C PRO A 101 -18.52 -6.31 4.06
N VAL A 102 -18.25 -7.57 4.40
CA VAL A 102 -17.29 -8.41 3.66
C VAL A 102 -18.03 -9.23 2.61
N VAL A 103 -17.86 -8.85 1.34
CA VAL A 103 -18.48 -9.56 0.20
C VAL A 103 -17.50 -10.61 -0.34
N LYS A 104 -17.92 -11.87 -0.32
CA LYS A 104 -17.18 -12.98 -0.93
C LYS A 104 -17.32 -12.94 -2.45
N ASP A 105 -16.40 -13.60 -3.14
CA ASP A 105 -16.45 -13.77 -4.61
C ASP A 105 -16.30 -12.48 -5.46
N THR A 106 -15.66 -11.45 -4.90
CA THR A 106 -15.43 -10.15 -5.55
C THR A 106 -13.94 -9.83 -5.79
N GLY A 107 -13.03 -10.82 -5.67
CA GLY A 107 -11.58 -10.62 -5.70
C GLY A 107 -10.83 -11.36 -6.81
N TYR A 108 -9.48 -11.32 -6.77
CA TYR A 108 -8.54 -11.81 -7.78
C TYR A 108 -8.49 -13.34 -8.00
N ASN A 109 -9.57 -14.07 -7.70
CA ASN A 109 -9.71 -15.51 -7.96
C ASN A 109 -11.05 -15.89 -8.61
N VAL A 110 -11.88 -14.90 -8.91
CA VAL A 110 -13.17 -15.10 -9.57
C VAL A 110 -13.40 -13.92 -10.52
N PRO A 111 -14.19 -14.13 -11.57
CA PRO A 111 -13.85 -14.14 -13.02
C PRO A 111 -12.60 -13.40 -13.56
N PHE A 112 -11.98 -12.47 -12.83
CA PHE A 112 -10.85 -11.67 -13.33
C PHE A 112 -9.58 -12.51 -13.54
N PHE A 113 -9.32 -13.46 -12.63
CA PHE A 113 -8.18 -14.37 -12.76
C PHE A 113 -8.37 -15.29 -13.97
N GLU A 114 -9.49 -15.98 -14.15
CA GLU A 114 -9.66 -16.88 -15.30
C GLU A 114 -9.53 -16.16 -16.66
N ARG A 115 -10.01 -14.91 -16.75
CA ARG A 115 -9.87 -14.09 -17.95
C ARG A 115 -8.41 -13.66 -18.19
N ASP A 116 -7.77 -13.11 -17.17
CA ASP A 116 -6.42 -12.53 -17.31
C ASP A 116 -5.32 -13.60 -17.21
N PHE A 117 -5.60 -14.75 -16.59
CA PHE A 117 -4.69 -15.90 -16.49
C PHE A 117 -4.37 -16.47 -17.85
N ASN A 118 -5.31 -16.48 -18.79
CA ASN A 118 -5.03 -16.86 -20.18
C ASN A 118 -3.97 -15.92 -20.82
N TYR A 119 -4.04 -14.61 -20.54
CA TYR A 119 -3.02 -13.65 -20.96
C TYR A 119 -1.66 -13.89 -20.28
N PHE A 120 -1.65 -14.20 -18.98
CA PHE A 120 -0.41 -14.51 -18.25
C PHE A 120 0.21 -15.85 -18.66
N LYS A 121 -0.60 -16.84 -19.05
CA LYS A 121 -0.13 -18.14 -19.55
C LYS A 121 0.70 -18.02 -20.81
N ASP A 122 0.34 -17.08 -21.69
CA ASP A 122 1.08 -16.79 -22.92
C ASP A 122 2.33 -15.92 -22.66
N GLY A 123 2.28 -15.03 -21.65
CA GLY A 123 3.41 -14.19 -21.24
C GLY A 123 4.51 -14.91 -20.45
N LEU A 124 4.18 -15.98 -19.72
CA LEU A 124 5.16 -16.77 -18.94
C LEU A 124 6.06 -17.68 -19.79
N LYS A 125 5.87 -17.75 -21.11
CA LYS A 125 6.81 -18.42 -22.02
C LYS A 125 8.10 -17.64 -22.23
N LYS A 126 8.10 -16.33 -22.01
CA LYS A 126 9.31 -15.53 -22.02
C LYS A 126 9.90 -15.56 -20.62
N THR A 127 10.89 -16.41 -20.42
CA THR A 127 11.75 -16.31 -19.24
C THR A 127 12.48 -14.98 -19.29
N SER A 128 12.82 -14.42 -18.12
CA SER A 128 13.60 -13.17 -17.99
C SER A 128 14.97 -13.20 -18.69
N ALA A 129 15.38 -14.34 -19.24
CA ALA A 129 16.55 -14.48 -20.09
C ALA A 129 16.31 -14.04 -21.56
N GLU A 130 15.05 -13.90 -21.99
CA GLU A 130 14.67 -13.45 -23.34
C GLU A 130 14.27 -11.97 -23.40
N GLU A 131 14.14 -11.30 -22.25
CA GLU A 131 14.16 -9.84 -22.21
C GLU A 131 15.62 -9.41 -22.33
N GLU A 132 16.14 -9.33 -23.56
CA GLU A 132 17.38 -8.59 -23.82
C GLU A 132 17.24 -7.22 -23.16
N LEU A 133 18.02 -6.99 -22.10
CA LEU A 133 18.15 -5.69 -21.45
C LEU A 133 18.36 -4.66 -22.56
N PHE A 134 17.48 -3.67 -22.65
CA PHE A 134 17.62 -2.63 -23.66
C PHE A 134 18.99 -1.95 -23.51
N ASP A 135 19.84 -2.10 -24.53
CA ASP A 135 21.24 -1.62 -24.54
C ASP A 135 21.35 -0.09 -24.34
N ASP A 136 20.27 0.65 -24.58
CA ASP A 136 20.21 2.11 -24.50
C ASP A 136 20.03 2.64 -23.06
N ILE A 137 19.60 1.82 -22.10
CA ILE A 137 19.32 2.26 -20.72
C ILE A 137 20.61 2.27 -19.86
N TYR A 138 21.62 1.47 -20.21
CA TYR A 138 22.85 1.28 -19.41
C TYR A 138 24.15 1.23 -20.22
N ASP A 139 24.27 1.93 -21.36
CA ASP A 139 25.59 2.14 -21.98
C ASP A 139 26.33 3.32 -21.30
N PRO A 140 27.40 3.08 -20.52
CA PRO A 140 28.21 4.16 -19.93
C PRO A 140 28.93 5.03 -20.98
N LYS A 141 28.91 4.68 -22.27
CA LYS A 141 29.42 5.51 -23.36
C LYS A 141 28.44 6.58 -23.85
N ASN A 142 27.18 6.55 -23.42
CA ASN A 142 26.16 7.57 -23.74
C ASN A 142 26.05 8.68 -22.66
N LYS A 143 27.08 8.85 -21.81
CA LYS A 143 27.25 10.00 -20.91
C LYS A 143 28.38 10.91 -21.38
#